data_AF-A0A011V5U9-F1
#
_entry.id   AF-A0A011V5U9-F1
#
_cell.length_a   1.000
_cell.length_b   1.000
_cell.length_c   1.000
_cell.angle_alpha   90.00
_cell.angle_beta   90.00
_cell.angle_gamma   90.00
#
_symmetry.space_group_name_H-M   'P 1'
#
loop_
_entity.id
_entity.type
_entity.pdbx_description
1 polymer ?
#
loop_
_entity_poly.entity_id
_entity_poly.type
_entity_poly.pdbx_seq_one_letter_code
_entity_poly.pdbx_strand_id
1 'polypeptide(L)'
;MKFTNKLTNRPIIPFTIAAMTFLSSCDSLKYDKEFESQSPSGEKTVTVKVDHVSRPDVFYNDECIFEYSGSGFSETEYWKVEWLSENEIRLYLDSYDGEDYNIEIPEE
;
A
#
# COMPACT_ATOMS: atom_id res chain seq x y z
N MET A 1 -50.88 42.18 20.43
CA MET A 1 -50.10 41.46 19.40
C MET A 1 -48.67 42.02 19.48
N LYS A 2 -47.69 41.21 19.88
CA LYS A 2 -46.32 41.64 20.20
C LYS A 2 -45.44 41.56 18.96
N PHE A 3 -44.76 42.65 18.59
CA PHE A 3 -43.60 42.58 17.69
C PHE A 3 -42.47 43.44 18.24
N THR A 4 -41.48 42.76 18.81
CA THR A 4 -40.21 43.30 19.29
C THR A 4 -39.21 43.28 18.13
N ASN A 5 -38.63 44.43 17.78
CA ASN A 5 -37.44 44.47 16.92
C ASN A 5 -36.23 44.86 17.76
N LYS A 6 -35.43 43.86 18.16
CA LYS A 6 -34.08 44.07 18.69
C LYS A 6 -33.12 44.14 17.52
N LEU A 7 -32.58 45.33 17.25
CA LEU A 7 -31.47 45.54 16.34
C LEU A 7 -30.16 45.25 17.09
N THR A 8 -29.59 44.08 16.84
CA THR A 8 -28.31 43.65 17.39
C THR A 8 -27.20 44.04 16.42
N ASN A 9 -26.32 44.97 16.82
CA ASN A 9 -25.11 45.33 16.09
C ASN A 9 -24.17 44.11 16.01
N ARG A 10 -23.80 43.72 14.79
CA ARG A 10 -22.72 42.75 14.50
C ARG A 10 -21.45 43.51 14.12
N PRO A 11 -20.30 43.25 14.75
CA PRO A 11 -19.02 43.39 14.07
C PRO A 11 -18.70 42.10 13.30
N ILE A 12 -18.51 42.25 11.99
CA ILE A 12 -17.81 41.34 11.08
C ILE A 12 -16.33 41.32 11.47
N ILE A 13 -15.61 40.19 11.32
CA ILE A 13 -14.16 40.01 11.02
C ILE A 13 -13.71 38.58 11.42
N PRO A 14 -12.90 37.85 10.63
CA PRO A 14 -13.21 37.30 9.31
C PRO A 14 -12.97 35.78 9.26
N PHE A 15 -13.12 35.24 8.07
CA PHE A 15 -12.85 33.87 7.64
C PHE A 15 -11.43 33.36 7.97
N THR A 16 -11.38 32.04 8.21
CA THR A 16 -10.33 31.08 7.82
C THR A 16 -8.91 31.22 8.37
N ILE A 17 -8.54 30.26 9.21
CA ILE A 17 -7.29 29.51 9.01
C ILE A 17 -7.72 28.06 8.83
N ALA A 18 -8.03 27.70 7.58
CA ALA A 18 -8.15 26.30 7.20
C ALA A 18 -6.73 25.73 7.09
N ALA A 19 -6.52 24.67 7.87
CA ALA A 19 -5.63 23.54 7.65
C ALA A 19 -4.52 23.67 6.59
N MET A 20 -3.28 23.48 7.06
CA MET A 20 -2.29 22.71 6.30
C MET A 20 -1.43 21.93 7.30
N THR A 21 -2.03 20.92 7.91
CA THR A 21 -1.27 19.77 8.39
C THR A 21 -0.77 19.05 7.14
N PHE A 22 0.43 19.39 6.68
CA PHE A 22 1.19 18.54 5.78
C PHE A 22 1.54 17.27 6.55
N LEU A 23 0.60 16.32 6.59
CA LEU A 23 0.96 14.93 6.80
C LEU A 23 1.64 14.50 5.51
N SER A 24 2.95 14.70 5.43
CA SER A 24 3.78 14.10 4.40
C SER A 24 3.73 12.60 4.60
N SER A 25 2.75 11.94 3.96
CA SER A 25 2.74 10.48 3.83
C SER A 25 3.86 10.12 2.85
N CYS A 26 5.08 10.06 3.38
CA CYS A 26 6.30 9.88 2.62
C CYS A 26 6.55 8.39 2.37
N ASP A 27 5.57 7.69 1.79
CA ASP A 27 5.71 6.27 1.40
C ASP A 27 4.96 5.93 0.10
N SER A 28 4.05 6.80 -0.36
CA SER A 28 3.17 6.52 -1.50
C SER A 28 3.80 6.81 -2.88
N LEU A 29 5.12 6.97 -2.99
CA LEU A 29 5.77 7.33 -4.27
C LEU A 29 6.45 6.14 -4.96
N LYS A 30 6.76 5.05 -4.23
CA LYS A 30 7.42 3.88 -4.83
C LYS A 30 6.40 2.96 -5.51
N TYR A 31 5.28 2.69 -4.85
CA TYR A 31 4.34 1.64 -5.26
C TYR A 31 3.02 2.22 -5.79
N ASP A 32 2.54 1.64 -6.90
CA ASP A 32 1.29 2.01 -7.55
C ASP A 32 0.16 1.03 -7.22
N LYS A 33 0.53 -0.21 -6.87
CA LYS A 33 -0.40 -1.32 -6.61
C LYS A 33 0.08 -2.10 -5.41
N GLU A 34 -0.87 -2.67 -4.67
CA GLU A 34 -0.60 -3.62 -3.61
C GLU A 34 -1.69 -4.70 -3.57
N PHE A 35 -1.32 -5.89 -3.12
CA PHE A 35 -2.26 -6.97 -2.84
C PHE A 35 -1.73 -7.87 -1.73
N GLU A 36 -2.65 -8.46 -0.98
CA GLU A 36 -2.35 -9.36 0.12
C GLU A 36 -2.58 -10.82 -0.27
N SER A 37 -1.80 -11.71 0.35
CA SER A 37 -1.99 -13.16 0.26
C SER A 37 -1.85 -13.76 1.65
N GLN A 38 -2.78 -14.66 2.00
CA GLN A 38 -2.83 -15.29 3.33
C GLN A 38 -2.33 -16.72 3.28
N SER A 39 -1.63 -17.14 4.33
CA SER A 39 -1.12 -18.51 4.48
C SER A 39 -2.25 -19.53 4.52
N PRO A 40 -1.96 -20.83 4.29
CA PRO A 40 -3.00 -21.86 4.29
C PRO A 40 -3.81 -21.93 5.60
N SER A 41 -3.17 -21.65 6.74
CA SER A 41 -3.83 -21.51 8.05
C SER A 41 -4.57 -20.17 8.24
N GLY A 42 -4.17 -19.14 7.49
CA GLY A 42 -4.62 -17.76 7.65
C GLY A 42 -3.89 -16.99 8.75
N GLU A 43 -2.87 -17.57 9.39
CA GLU A 43 -2.13 -16.94 10.49
C GLU A 43 -1.13 -15.89 9.98
N LYS A 44 -0.56 -16.10 8.79
CA LYS A 44 0.39 -15.18 8.18
C LYS A 44 -0.22 -14.50 6.96
N THR A 45 0.08 -13.21 6.79
CA THR A 45 -0.33 -12.44 5.61
C THR A 45 0.89 -11.73 5.04
N VAL A 46 1.14 -11.92 3.75
CA VAL A 46 2.18 -11.18 3.02
C VAL A 46 1.52 -10.12 2.16
N THR A 47 2.16 -8.96 2.06
CA THR A 47 1.75 -7.88 1.15
C THR A 47 2.75 -7.79 0.02
N VAL A 48 2.29 -7.90 -1.22
CA VAL A 48 3.10 -7.63 -2.40
C VAL A 48 2.79 -6.22 -2.87
N LYS A 49 3.81 -5.37 -2.94
CA LYS A 49 3.70 -4.01 -3.47
C LYS A 49 4.44 -3.93 -4.79
N VAL A 50 3.81 -3.33 -5.79
CA VAL A 50 4.33 -3.27 -7.16
C VAL A 50 4.48 -1.82 -7.59
N ASP A 51 5.66 -1.47 -8.11
CA ASP A 51 5.95 -0.12 -8.57
C ASP A 51 5.44 0.19 -9.98
N HIS A 52 5.64 1.44 -10.42
CA HIS A 52 5.21 1.97 -11.71
C HIS A 52 5.84 1.28 -12.95
N VAL A 53 6.88 0.47 -12.77
CA VAL A 53 7.49 -0.35 -13.85
C VAL A 53 7.34 -1.85 -13.57
N SER A 54 6.30 -2.22 -12.81
CA SER A 54 5.89 -3.59 -12.54
C SER A 54 6.89 -4.44 -11.72
N ARG A 55 7.76 -3.82 -10.92
CA ARG A 55 8.68 -4.56 -10.02
C ARG A 55 7.99 -4.85 -8.67
N PRO A 56 8.04 -6.10 -8.17
CA PRO A 56 7.40 -6.47 -6.90
C PRO A 56 8.39 -6.33 -5.74
N ASP A 57 7.89 -5.95 -4.57
CA ASP A 57 8.57 -6.22 -3.30
C ASP A 57 7.58 -6.93 -2.37
N VAL A 58 8.08 -7.83 -1.53
CA VAL A 58 7.24 -8.60 -0.58
C VAL A 58 7.51 -8.14 0.84
N PHE A 59 6.42 -7.89 1.56
CA PHE A 59 6.42 -7.45 2.93
C PHE A 59 5.70 -8.45 3.83
N TYR A 60 6.21 -8.61 5.05
CA TYR A 60 5.58 -9.33 6.15
C TYR A 60 5.68 -8.46 7.41
N ASN A 61 4.56 -8.25 8.11
CA ASN A 61 4.50 -7.35 9.27
C ASN A 61 5.11 -5.95 9.01
N ASP A 62 4.80 -5.35 7.84
CA ASP A 62 5.34 -4.08 7.35
C ASP A 62 6.87 -4.05 7.09
N GLU A 63 7.58 -5.16 7.26
CA GLU A 63 9.01 -5.30 6.95
C GLU A 63 9.20 -5.90 5.55
N CYS A 64 10.11 -5.31 4.75
CA CYS A 64 10.47 -5.84 3.44
C CYS A 64 11.32 -7.10 3.62
N ILE A 65 10.78 -8.25 3.22
CA ILE A 65 11.46 -9.56 3.30
C ILE A 65 12.04 -10.00 1.95
N PHE A 66 11.61 -9.37 0.86
CA PHE A 66 12.14 -9.57 -0.47
C PHE A 66 12.06 -8.27 -1.26
N GLU A 67 13.20 -7.84 -1.79
CA GLU A 67 13.31 -6.71 -2.71
C GLU A 67 13.73 -7.22 -4.09
N TYR A 68 12.97 -6.86 -5.12
CA TYR A 68 13.29 -7.29 -6.48
C TYR A 68 14.44 -6.48 -7.06
N SER A 69 15.52 -7.18 -7.43
CA SER A 69 16.74 -6.55 -7.95
C SER A 69 16.78 -6.39 -9.47
N GLY A 70 15.79 -6.91 -10.19
CA GLY A 70 15.75 -6.88 -11.65
C GLY A 70 15.39 -5.50 -12.23
N SER A 71 15.46 -5.41 -13.55
CA SER A 71 14.97 -4.24 -14.27
C SER A 71 13.45 -4.20 -14.28
N GLY A 72 12.87 -3.03 -14.54
CA GLY A 72 11.44 -2.91 -14.76
C GLY A 72 10.99 -3.61 -16.04
N PHE A 73 9.69 -3.91 -16.11
CA PHE A 73 9.07 -4.56 -17.26
C PHE A 73 8.52 -3.51 -18.23
N SER A 74 8.52 -3.81 -19.53
CA SER A 74 7.96 -2.92 -20.55
C SER A 74 6.44 -2.89 -20.56
N GLU A 75 5.80 -3.88 -19.94
CA GLU A 75 4.36 -4.02 -19.86
C GLU A 75 3.89 -4.05 -18.40
N THR A 76 2.57 -3.97 -18.22
CA THR A 76 1.96 -4.13 -16.90
C THR A 76 1.93 -5.60 -16.53
N GLU A 77 2.73 -5.99 -15.54
CA GLU A 77 2.79 -7.37 -15.06
C GLU A 77 1.92 -7.59 -13.82
N TYR A 78 1.42 -8.82 -13.68
CA TYR A 78 0.57 -9.24 -12.57
C TYR A 78 1.23 -10.41 -11.86
N TRP A 79 2.02 -10.08 -10.83
CA TRP A 79 2.67 -11.04 -9.97
C TRP A 79 1.67 -11.92 -9.24
N LYS A 80 2.03 -13.20 -9.11
CA LYS A 80 1.23 -14.19 -8.37
C LYS A 80 1.99 -14.67 -7.16
N VAL A 81 1.24 -14.99 -6.12
CA VAL A 81 1.74 -15.62 -4.90
C VAL A 81 1.08 -16.98 -4.75
N GLU A 82 1.91 -18.01 -4.60
CA GLU A 82 1.50 -19.36 -4.22
C GLU A 82 2.15 -19.69 -2.87
N TRP A 83 1.37 -20.17 -1.90
CA TRP A 83 1.93 -20.64 -0.62
C TRP A 83 2.39 -22.09 -0.77
N LEU A 84 3.69 -22.32 -0.57
CA LEU A 84 4.30 -23.66 -0.61
C LEU A 84 4.21 -24.35 0.75
N SER A 85 4.24 -23.57 1.84
CA SER A 85 4.04 -24.00 3.22
C SER A 85 3.47 -22.84 4.06
N GLU A 86 3.39 -22.97 5.39
CA GLU A 86 3.04 -21.82 6.25
C GLU A 86 4.11 -20.73 6.29
N ASN A 87 5.36 -21.06 5.94
CA ASN A 87 6.51 -20.17 6.08
C ASN A 87 7.26 -19.96 4.75
N GLU A 88 6.68 -20.38 3.62
CA GLU A 88 7.33 -20.27 2.33
C GLU A 88 6.30 -19.94 1.26
N ILE A 89 6.60 -18.92 0.47
CA ILE A 89 5.82 -18.53 -0.70
C ILE A 89 6.66 -18.66 -1.96
N ARG A 90 5.98 -18.82 -3.09
CA ARG A 90 6.51 -18.66 -4.43
C ARG A 90 5.89 -17.43 -5.07
N LEU A 91 6.73 -16.47 -5.45
CA LEU A 91 6.36 -15.26 -6.16
C LEU A 91 6.78 -15.41 -7.64
N TYR A 92 5.84 -15.31 -8.57
CA TYR A 92 6.15 -15.59 -9.98
C TYR A 92 5.27 -14.85 -11.01
N LEU A 93 5.73 -14.82 -12.26
CA LEU A 93 4.97 -14.40 -13.45
C LEU A 93 4.72 -15.58 -14.38
N ASP A 94 3.47 -15.76 -14.83
CA ASP A 94 3.12 -16.80 -15.83
C ASP A 94 3.79 -16.54 -17.20
N SER A 95 4.04 -15.28 -17.53
CA SER A 95 4.43 -14.84 -18.87
C SER A 95 5.95 -14.74 -19.08
N TYR A 96 6.76 -14.89 -18.03
CA TYR A 96 8.21 -14.72 -18.09
C TYR A 96 8.91 -15.90 -17.43
N ASP A 97 9.47 -16.78 -18.27
CA ASP A 97 10.34 -17.86 -17.82
C ASP A 97 11.60 -17.26 -17.16
N GLY A 98 11.71 -17.36 -15.84
CA GLY A 98 12.85 -16.85 -15.04
C GLY A 98 12.46 -15.92 -13.90
N GLU A 99 11.24 -15.39 -13.91
CA GLU A 99 10.68 -14.56 -12.85
C GLU A 99 9.91 -15.43 -11.87
N ASP A 100 10.66 -16.21 -11.08
CA ASP A 100 10.13 -17.24 -10.18
C ASP A 100 11.03 -17.34 -8.94
N TYR A 101 10.47 -16.98 -7.78
CA TYR A 101 11.22 -16.77 -6.55
C TYR A 101 10.56 -17.50 -5.37
N ASN A 102 11.30 -18.37 -4.72
CA ASN A 102 10.93 -18.90 -3.41
C ASN A 102 11.42 -17.94 -2.32
N ILE A 103 10.52 -17.55 -1.43
CA ILE A 103 10.76 -16.57 -0.37
C ILE A 103 10.33 -17.20 0.96
N GLU A 104 11.27 -17.29 1.89
CA GLU A 104 11.02 -17.72 3.26
C GLU A 104 10.44 -16.57 4.08
N ILE A 105 9.35 -16.83 4.80
CA ILE A 105 8.73 -15.89 5.73
C ILE A 105 9.41 -16.07 7.09
N PRO A 106 9.96 -15.00 7.69
CA PRO A 106 10.62 -15.10 8.98
C PRO A 106 9.68 -15.65 10.06
N GLU A 107 10.26 -16.39 11.01
CA GLU A 107 9.59 -16.75 12.25
C GLU A 107 9.60 -15.54 13.20
N GLU A 108 8.52 -15.33 13.96
CA GLU A 108 8.42 -14.26 14.97
C GLU A 108 9.32 -14.50 16.19
#